data_AF-A0A4W3JGB8-F1
#
_entry.id   AF-A0A4W3JGB8-F1
#
_cell.length_a   1.000
_cell.length_b   1.000
_cell.length_c   1.000
_cell.angle_alpha   90.00
_cell.angle_beta   90.00
_cell.angle_gamma   90.00
#
_symmetry.space_group_name_H-M   'P 1'
#
loop_
_entity.id
_entity.type
_entity.pdbx_description
1 polymer ?
#
loop_
_entity_poly.entity_id
_entity_poly.type
_entity_poly.pdbx_seq_one_letter_code
_entity_poly.pdbx_strand_id
1 'polypeptide(L)'
;MPKCVFWCSQSAQLSHIPVLFQPSPCEWCRCEASSEAHCVVADCAVPECVNPVYEPEQCCPICKNGPNCFAGSTIIPAGKEVKVDECTICHCSQNGDWWKTERQATCVKRECDRL
;
A
#
# COMPACT_ATOMS: atom_id res chain seq x y z
N MET A 1 -14.09 6.46 -17.13
CA MET A 1 -14.45 6.68 -18.55
C MET A 1 -15.21 7.98 -18.83
N PRO A 2 -16.38 8.30 -18.25
CA PRO A 2 -17.11 9.54 -18.62
C PRO A 2 -16.37 10.85 -18.26
N LYS A 3 -15.59 10.86 -17.16
CA LYS A 3 -14.81 12.03 -16.73
C LYS A 3 -13.61 12.34 -17.66
N CYS A 4 -12.95 11.31 -18.20
CA CYS A 4 -11.75 11.47 -19.04
C CYS A 4 -12.09 12.02 -20.42
N VAL A 5 -13.18 11.54 -21.03
CA VAL A 5 -13.69 12.04 -22.32
C VAL A 5 -14.17 13.49 -22.20
N PHE A 6 -14.80 13.85 -21.08
CA PHE A 6 -15.20 15.22 -20.78
C PHE A 6 -14.00 16.17 -20.62
N TRP A 7 -12.90 15.69 -20.04
CA TRP A 7 -11.65 16.44 -19.94
C TRP A 7 -10.94 16.60 -21.30
N CYS A 8 -10.84 15.53 -22.10
CA CYS A 8 -10.19 15.63 -23.41
C CYS A 8 -10.97 16.53 -24.38
N SER A 9 -12.31 16.51 -24.36
CA SER A 9 -13.11 17.40 -25.21
C SER A 9 -12.95 18.88 -24.86
N GLN A 10 -12.73 19.25 -23.59
CA GLN A 10 -12.41 20.63 -23.19
C GLN A 10 -10.95 21.01 -23.46
N SER A 11 -10.01 20.07 -23.33
CA SER A 11 -8.56 20.31 -23.48
C SER A 11 -8.12 20.36 -24.94
N ALA A 12 -8.78 19.58 -25.82
CA ALA A 12 -8.53 19.57 -27.27
C ALA A 12 -8.87 20.91 -27.95
N GLN A 13 -9.58 21.80 -27.25
CA GLN A 13 -9.89 23.14 -27.75
C GLN A 13 -8.71 24.12 -27.64
N LEU A 14 -7.64 23.78 -26.92
CA LEU A 14 -6.57 24.74 -26.59
C LEU A 14 -5.29 24.62 -27.44
N SER A 15 -5.07 23.53 -28.18
CA SER A 15 -4.07 23.39 -29.27
C SER A 15 -3.92 21.89 -29.58
N HIS A 16 -3.58 21.54 -30.82
CA HIS A 16 -3.38 20.17 -31.34
C HIS A 16 -2.22 19.37 -30.68
N ILE A 17 -1.95 19.58 -29.38
CA ILE A 17 -0.85 18.99 -28.62
C ILE A 17 -1.42 17.89 -27.71
N PRO A 18 -0.78 16.71 -27.63
CA PRO A 18 -1.19 15.67 -26.68
C PRO A 18 -1.01 16.17 -25.24
N VAL A 19 -2.10 16.11 -24.46
CA VAL A 19 -2.15 16.57 -23.07
C VAL A 19 -2.12 15.37 -22.13
N LEU A 20 -1.19 15.39 -21.18
CA LEU A 20 -1.14 14.47 -20.04
C LEU A 20 -1.92 15.06 -18.87
N PHE A 21 -2.76 14.25 -18.22
CA PHE A 21 -3.52 14.65 -17.04
C PHE A 21 -3.73 13.47 -16.10
N GLN A 22 -4.07 13.78 -14.85
CA GLN A 22 -4.19 12.80 -13.77
C GLN A 22 -5.57 12.95 -13.11
N PRO A 23 -6.60 12.18 -13.55
CA PRO A 23 -7.96 12.26 -12.99
C PRO A 23 -8.05 11.86 -11.52
N SER A 24 -7.13 11.01 -11.07
CA SER A 24 -7.01 10.53 -9.70
C SER A 24 -5.54 10.21 -9.40
N PRO A 25 -5.13 10.10 -8.13
CA PRO A 25 -3.76 9.73 -7.78
C PRO A 25 -3.27 8.45 -8.47
N CYS A 26 -4.17 7.50 -8.80
CA CYS A 26 -3.86 6.22 -9.41
C CYS A 26 -3.98 6.16 -10.94
N GLU A 27 -4.49 7.19 -11.59
CA GLU A 27 -4.82 7.12 -13.01
C GLU A 27 -4.10 8.23 -13.75
N TRP A 28 -3.34 7.88 -14.78
CA TRP A 28 -2.73 8.84 -15.71
C TRP A 28 -3.33 8.65 -17.07
N CYS A 29 -3.73 9.76 -17.69
CA CYS A 29 -4.37 9.74 -19.00
C CYS A 29 -3.62 10.67 -19.97
N ARG A 30 -3.62 10.27 -21.24
CA ARG A 30 -3.14 11.06 -22.38
C ARG A 30 -4.29 11.27 -23.35
N CYS A 31 -4.57 12.51 -23.71
CA CYS A 31 -5.47 12.85 -24.82
C CYS A 31 -4.69 12.86 -26.13
N GLU A 32 -5.17 12.15 -27.14
CA GLU A 32 -4.64 12.22 -28.49
C GLU A 32 -5.41 13.24 -29.34
N ALA A 33 -4.82 13.64 -30.48
CA ALA A 33 -5.43 14.62 -31.39
C ALA A 33 -6.79 14.16 -31.96
N SER A 34 -7.07 12.86 -31.92
CA SER A 34 -8.36 12.24 -32.25
C SER A 34 -9.45 12.50 -31.20
N SER A 35 -9.14 13.19 -30.10
CA SER A 35 -9.98 13.31 -28.90
C SER A 35 -10.21 11.98 -28.16
N GLU A 36 -9.40 10.96 -28.44
CA GLU A 36 -9.37 9.72 -27.67
C GLU A 36 -8.51 9.86 -26.42
N ALA A 37 -8.96 9.27 -25.31
CA ALA A 37 -8.23 9.26 -24.05
C ALA A 37 -7.62 7.87 -23.80
N HIS A 38 -6.30 7.79 -23.72
CA HIS A 38 -5.59 6.58 -23.31
C HIS A 38 -5.16 6.72 -21.85
N CYS A 39 -5.69 5.86 -20.98
CA CYS A 39 -5.43 5.90 -19.55
C CYS A 39 -4.70 4.64 -19.08
N VAL A 40 -3.79 4.82 -18.13
CA VAL A 40 -3.11 3.77 -17.38
C VAL A 40 -3.46 3.92 -15.91
N VAL A 41 -3.81 2.80 -15.27
CA VAL A 41 -4.13 2.75 -13.84
C VAL A 41 -2.99 2.03 -13.14
N ALA A 42 -2.45 2.62 -12.07
CA ALA A 42 -1.43 1.96 -11.26
C ALA A 42 -2.01 0.73 -10.55
N ASP A 43 -1.23 -0.35 -10.56
CA ASP A 43 -1.42 -1.48 -9.67
C ASP A 43 -0.45 -1.35 -8.51
N CYS A 44 -0.95 -1.47 -7.29
CA CYS A 44 -0.16 -1.23 -6.09
C CYS A 44 0.46 -2.53 -5.57
N ALA A 45 1.73 -2.47 -5.18
CA ALA A 45 2.37 -3.58 -4.50
C ALA A 45 1.64 -3.91 -3.18
N VAL A 46 1.64 -5.19 -2.81
CA VAL A 46 1.09 -5.64 -1.52
C VAL A 46 1.89 -4.97 -0.38
N PRO A 47 1.24 -4.29 0.57
CA PRO A 47 1.94 -3.61 1.67
C PRO A 47 2.81 -4.54 2.51
N GLU A 48 3.92 -4.00 3.02
CA GLU A 48 4.84 -4.71 3.90
C GLU A 48 4.42 -4.70 5.40
N CYS A 49 3.26 -4.13 5.70
CA CYS A 49 2.69 -3.98 7.03
C CYS A 49 1.25 -4.48 7.08
N VAL A 50 0.78 -4.85 8.27
CA VAL A 50 -0.62 -5.24 8.49
C VAL A 50 -1.55 -4.06 8.76
N ASN A 51 -1.00 -2.85 8.86
CA ASN A 51 -1.72 -1.59 9.09
C ASN A 51 -1.35 -0.49 8.06
N PRO A 52 -1.55 -0.73 6.75
CA PRO A 52 -1.33 0.29 5.74
C PRO A 52 -2.23 1.52 5.96
N VAL A 53 -1.70 2.70 5.65
CA VAL A 53 -2.46 3.95 5.66
C VAL A 53 -2.73 4.36 4.21
N TYR A 54 -3.99 4.67 3.91
CA TYR A 54 -4.44 5.18 2.61
C TYR A 54 -4.61 6.70 2.70
N GLU A 55 -3.73 7.44 2.04
CA GLU A 55 -3.78 8.90 2.03
C GLU A 55 -4.49 9.41 0.76
N PRO A 56 -5.35 10.44 0.85
CA PRO A 56 -6.16 10.88 -0.29
C PRO A 56 -5.38 11.33 -1.53
N GLU A 57 -4.14 11.81 -1.35
CA GLU A 57 -3.31 12.32 -2.46
C GLU A 57 -2.34 11.26 -3.02
N GLN A 58 -2.29 10.07 -2.41
CA GLN A 58 -1.41 8.99 -2.85
C GLN A 58 -2.23 7.88 -3.48
N CYS A 59 -1.72 7.30 -4.57
CA CYS A 59 -2.39 6.15 -5.16
C CYS A 59 -2.34 4.92 -4.23
N CYS A 60 -1.12 4.60 -3.80
CA CYS A 60 -0.87 3.35 -3.09
C CYS A 60 -0.78 3.56 -1.58
N PRO A 61 -1.23 2.57 -0.79
CA PRO A 61 -1.08 2.60 0.65
C PRO A 61 0.39 2.65 1.07
N ILE A 62 0.64 3.28 2.22
CA ILE A 62 1.99 3.38 2.80
C ILE A 62 2.06 2.72 4.19
N CYS A 63 3.22 2.16 4.49
CA CYS A 63 3.56 1.65 5.82
C CYS A 63 4.36 2.72 6.59
N LYS A 64 3.66 3.63 7.29
CA LYS A 64 4.28 4.79 7.97
C LYS A 64 5.42 4.42 8.93
N ASN A 65 5.28 3.30 9.62
CA ASN A 65 6.26 2.80 10.60
C ASN A 65 7.14 1.66 10.04
N GLY A 66 7.13 1.46 8.73
CA GLY A 66 7.81 0.35 8.07
C GLY A 66 7.10 -1.00 8.25
N PRO A 67 7.78 -2.10 7.87
CA PRO A 67 7.22 -3.44 7.91
C PRO A 67 6.88 -3.91 9.32
N ASN A 68 5.75 -4.62 9.46
CA ASN A 68 5.27 -5.13 10.75
C ASN A 68 4.36 -6.35 10.59
N CYS A 69 4.16 -7.05 11.70
CA CYS A 69 3.34 -8.26 11.79
C CYS A 69 2.38 -8.19 12.97
N PHE A 70 1.32 -9.00 12.94
CA PHE A 70 0.51 -9.28 14.12
C PHE A 70 1.21 -10.27 15.06
N ALA A 71 1.22 -9.96 16.36
CA ALA A 71 1.52 -10.87 17.45
C ALA A 71 0.26 -10.98 18.32
N GLY A 72 -0.61 -11.94 18.00
CA GLY A 72 -1.97 -11.97 18.54
C GLY A 72 -2.78 -10.76 18.04
N SER A 73 -3.19 -9.88 18.95
CA SER A 73 -3.90 -8.63 18.64
C SER A 73 -3.01 -7.38 18.57
N THR A 74 -1.71 -7.52 18.89
CA THR A 74 -0.76 -6.40 18.93
C THR A 74 0.09 -6.37 17.66
N ILE A 75 0.46 -5.19 17.17
CA ILE A 75 1.36 -5.02 16.02
C ILE A 75 2.80 -4.82 16.52
N ILE A 76 3.74 -5.60 16.00
CA ILE A 76 5.17 -5.49 16.33
C ILE A 76 6.02 -5.18 15.08
N PRO A 77 7.10 -4.39 15.20
CA PRO A 77 7.98 -4.07 14.07
C PRO A 77 8.75 -5.30 13.57
N ALA A 78 9.02 -5.35 12.27
CA ALA A 78 9.83 -6.41 11.68
C ALA A 78 11.30 -6.34 12.10
N GLY A 79 11.96 -7.51 12.19
CA GLY A 79 13.38 -7.66 12.47
C GLY A 79 13.77 -7.45 13.94
N LYS A 80 12.79 -7.41 14.86
CA LYS A 80 13.03 -7.29 16.30
C LYS A 80 12.28 -8.38 17.07
N GLU A 81 12.91 -8.89 18.13
CA GLU A 81 12.22 -9.68 19.15
C GLU A 81 11.57 -8.73 20.15
N VAL A 82 10.29 -8.93 20.41
CA VAL A 82 9.48 -8.10 21.31
C VAL A 82 8.80 -9.00 22.34
N LYS A 83 8.95 -8.65 23.61
CA LYS A 83 8.21 -9.29 24.71
C LYS A 83 6.79 -8.73 24.72
N VAL A 84 5.80 -9.53 24.33
CA VAL A 84 4.39 -9.11 24.20
C VAL A 84 3.59 -9.32 25.49
N ASP A 85 4.01 -10.27 26.32
CA ASP A 85 3.51 -10.49 27.68
C ASP A 85 4.68 -10.98 28.58
N GLU A 86 4.43 -11.25 29.86
CA GLU A 86 5.47 -11.68 30.81
C GLU A 86 6.26 -12.92 30.37
N CYS A 87 5.66 -13.76 29.51
CA CYS A 87 6.13 -15.08 29.13
C CYS A 87 6.37 -15.23 27.64
N THR A 88 5.81 -14.36 26.81
CA THR A 88 5.77 -14.55 25.36
C THR A 88 6.68 -13.54 24.71
N ILE A 89 7.64 -14.05 23.95
CA ILE A 89 8.50 -13.27 23.07
C ILE A 89 8.11 -13.59 21.63
N CYS A 90 7.83 -12.56 20.86
CA CYS A 90 7.45 -12.67 19.46
C CYS A 90 8.49 -12.03 18.55
N HIS A 91 8.69 -12.63 17.39
CA HIS A 91 9.62 -12.16 16.37
C HIS A 91 8.91 -12.07 15.02
N CYS A 92 8.93 -10.88 14.41
CA CYS A 92 8.41 -10.66 13.05
C CYS A 92 9.58 -10.79 12.06
N SER A 93 9.64 -11.91 11.36
CA SER A 93 10.71 -12.19 10.39
C SER A 93 10.58 -11.30 9.16
N GLN A 94 11.68 -10.64 8.78
CA GLN A 94 11.84 -9.99 7.46
C GLN A 94 12.18 -11.02 6.37
N ASN A 95 11.86 -12.30 6.45
CA ASN A 95 12.19 -13.27 5.38
C ASN A 95 11.08 -14.28 5.14
N GLY A 96 9.85 -13.98 5.59
CA GLY A 96 8.68 -14.84 5.36
C GLY A 96 7.81 -14.29 4.24
N ASP A 97 7.45 -15.17 3.30
CA ASP A 97 6.36 -15.07 2.32
C ASP A 97 5.73 -13.67 2.17
N TRP A 98 6.43 -12.79 1.46
CA TRP A 98 6.07 -11.37 1.29
C TRP A 98 4.69 -11.13 0.65
N TRP A 99 4.12 -12.16 0.05
CA TRP A 99 2.81 -12.16 -0.60
C TRP A 99 1.64 -12.42 0.36
N LYS A 100 1.88 -12.80 1.62
CA LYS A 100 0.80 -13.06 2.58
C LYS A 100 0.32 -11.76 3.22
N THR A 101 -0.95 -11.41 2.97
CA THR A 101 -1.63 -10.23 3.55
C THR A 101 -1.76 -10.31 5.08
N GLU A 102 -1.73 -11.52 5.66
CA GLU A 102 -1.84 -11.76 7.09
C GLU A 102 -0.48 -12.15 7.68
N ARG A 103 0.48 -11.20 7.73
CA ARG A 103 1.79 -11.45 8.36
C ARG A 103 1.62 -11.65 9.86
N GLN A 104 1.86 -12.87 10.32
CA GLN A 104 1.90 -13.22 11.73
C GLN A 104 3.34 -13.37 12.22
N ALA A 105 3.61 -12.85 13.41
CA ALA A 105 4.87 -13.03 14.10
C ALA A 105 4.98 -14.46 14.65
N THR A 106 6.21 -14.97 14.72
CA THR A 106 6.49 -16.23 15.41
C THR A 106 6.64 -15.94 16.89
N CYS A 107 5.76 -16.49 17.72
CA CYS A 107 5.76 -16.28 19.16
C CYS A 107 6.17 -17.54 19.91
N VAL A 108 7.05 -17.38 20.90
CA VAL A 108 7.51 -18.44 21.79
C VAL A 108 7.14 -18.07 23.23
N LYS A 109 6.41 -18.95 23.91
CA LYS A 109 6.23 -18.88 25.35
C LYS A 109 7.48 -19.43 26.03
N ARG A 110 8.14 -18.60 26.82
CA ARG A 110 9.18 -19.02 27.77
C ARG A 110 8.50 -19.32 29.11
N GLU A 111 9.07 -20.28 29.85
CA GLU A 111 8.57 -20.67 31.16
C GLU A 111 8.62 -19.48 32.12
N CYS A 112 7.45 -18.96 32.46
CA CYS A 112 7.23 -18.10 33.62
C CYS A 112 6.92 -18.90 34.89
N ASP A 113 6.86 -20.22 34.78
CA ASP A 113 6.50 -21.08 35.89
C ASP A 113 7.72 -21.38 36.77
N ARG A 114 7.62 -20.91 38.02
CA ARG A 114 8.46 -21.11 39.22
C ARG A 114 9.61 -20.13 39.46
N LEU A 115 9.26 -19.01 40.09
CA LEU A 115 9.89 -18.64 41.37
C LEU A 115 8.86 -18.76 42.49
#